data_AF-B8A193-F1
#
_entry.id   AF-B8A193-F1
#
_cell.length_a   1.000
_cell.length_b   1.000
_cell.length_c   1.000
_cell.angle_alpha   90.00
_cell.angle_beta   90.00
_cell.angle_gamma   90.00
#
_symmetry.space_group_name_H-M   'P 1'
#
loop_
_entity.id
_entity.type
_entity.pdbx_description
1 polymer ?
#
loop_
_entity_poly.entity_id
_entity_poly.type
_entity_poly.pdbx_seq_one_letter_code
_entity_poly.pdbx_strand_id
1 'polypeptide(L)'
;MNFTTDKLRSLVKKWQTLIEAHVDVKTTDNYMLRLFCIGFTKRRPNQVKRTCYAQASQIRQIRRKMVEIMINQASTCDLKELVSKFIPEVIGKEIEKSTSSIFPLQNVFIRKVKILKAPKFDLGKLMEVHGDYKEDVGVKLERPVEGDEAGQEVAAAE
;
A
#
# COMPACT_ATOMS: atom_id res chain seq x y z
N MET A 1 0.67 -7.78 1.44
CA MET A 1 0.30 -6.58 0.63
C MET A 1 1.02 -6.58 -0.71
N ASN A 2 0.29 -6.39 -1.82
CA ASN A 2 0.84 -6.34 -3.17
C ASN A 2 -0.04 -5.47 -4.07
N PHE A 3 0.54 -4.78 -5.04
CA PHE A 3 -0.21 -4.10 -6.09
C PHE A 3 -0.86 -5.08 -7.08
N THR A 4 -2.02 -4.70 -7.60
CA THR A 4 -2.62 -5.38 -8.76
C THR A 4 -1.76 -5.14 -10.01
N THR A 5 -1.84 -6.09 -10.94
CA THR A 5 -1.14 -5.98 -12.23
C THR A 5 -1.55 -4.73 -13.00
N ASP A 6 -2.83 -4.37 -12.95
CA ASP A 6 -3.39 -3.24 -13.67
C ASP A 6 -2.93 -1.90 -13.08
N LYS A 7 -2.84 -1.80 -11.75
CA LYS A 7 -2.31 -0.60 -11.10
C LYS A 7 -0.84 -0.39 -11.42
N LEU A 8 -0.03 -1.44 -11.41
CA LEU A 8 1.38 -1.34 -11.82
C LEU A 8 1.54 -0.90 -13.28
N ARG A 9 0.80 -1.53 -14.19
CA ARG A 9 0.87 -1.23 -15.64
C ARG A 9 0.40 0.18 -15.96
N SER A 10 -0.61 0.70 -15.26
CA SER A 10 -1.11 2.07 -15.46
C SER A 10 -0.15 3.16 -14.96
N LEU A 11 0.66 2.87 -13.95
CA LEU A 11 1.64 3.82 -13.40
C LEU A 11 2.91 3.93 -14.25
N VAL A 12 3.38 2.81 -14.81
CA VAL A 12 4.58 2.76 -15.65
C VAL A 12 4.29 3.38 -17.02
N LYS A 13 4.58 4.68 -17.15
CA LYS A 13 4.50 5.42 -18.41
C LYS A 13 5.89 5.72 -18.99
N LYS A 14 5.94 5.91 -20.30
CA LYS A 14 7.15 6.40 -21.00
C LYS A 14 7.46 7.86 -20.63
N TRP A 15 8.69 8.30 -20.94
CA TRP A 15 9.14 9.69 -20.80
C TRP A 15 9.36 10.21 -19.37
N GLN A 16 9.33 9.32 -18.39
CA GLN A 16 9.70 9.56 -17.00
C GLN A 16 10.63 8.44 -16.53
N THR A 17 11.45 8.71 -15.51
CA THR A 17 12.31 7.70 -14.89
C THR A 17 11.52 6.95 -13.81
N LEU A 18 11.61 5.63 -13.84
CA LEU A 18 11.19 4.75 -12.76
C LEU A 18 12.33 4.62 -11.75
N ILE A 19 12.03 4.82 -10.47
CA ILE A 19 12.96 4.64 -9.37
C ILE A 19 12.40 3.57 -8.44
N GLU A 20 13.14 2.49 -8.29
CA GLU A 20 12.81 1.38 -7.39
C GLU A 20 13.84 1.27 -6.27
N ALA A 21 13.36 0.95 -5.07
CA ALA A 21 14.16 0.65 -3.89
C ALA A 21 13.56 -0.57 -3.16
N HIS A 22 14.41 -1.37 -2.53
CA HIS A 22 14.00 -2.48 -1.69
C HIS A 22 14.82 -2.50 -0.41
N VAL A 23 14.20 -2.94 0.68
CA VAL A 23 14.82 -2.99 2.01
C VAL A 23 14.32 -4.19 2.76
N ASP A 24 15.22 -4.82 3.53
CA ASP A 24 14.88 -5.79 4.55
C ASP A 24 14.89 -5.13 5.92
N VAL A 25 13.77 -5.20 6.63
CA VAL A 25 13.60 -4.59 7.95
C VAL A 25 13.04 -5.62 8.92
N LYS A 26 13.49 -5.55 10.17
CA LYS A 26 12.91 -6.30 11.27
C LYS A 26 12.02 -5.37 12.08
N THR A 27 10.76 -5.75 12.28
CA THR A 27 9.80 -5.03 13.13
C THR A 27 9.99 -5.39 14.60
N THR A 28 9.35 -4.64 15.50
CA THR A 28 9.41 -4.81 16.96
C THR A 28 8.82 -6.15 17.43
N ASP A 29 7.77 -6.63 16.76
CA ASP A 29 7.16 -7.95 16.96
C ASP A 29 7.94 -9.11 16.33
N ASN A 30 9.18 -8.87 15.88
CA ASN A 30 10.12 -9.84 15.32
C ASN A 30 9.75 -10.42 13.94
N TYR A 31 8.91 -9.75 13.15
CA TYR A 31 8.76 -10.12 11.74
C TYR A 31 9.92 -9.56 10.92
N MET A 32 10.44 -10.37 9.99
CA MET A 32 11.41 -9.91 9.00
C MET A 32 10.66 -9.64 7.70
N LEU A 33 10.61 -8.37 7.29
CA LEU A 33 9.86 -7.90 6.14
C LEU A 33 10.79 -7.42 5.02
N ARG A 34 10.43 -7.71 3.76
CA ARG A 34 11.04 -7.09 2.58
C ARG A 34 10.08 -6.10 1.94
N LEU A 35 10.36 -4.83 2.08
CA LEU A 35 9.55 -3.75 1.53
C LEU A 35 10.09 -3.35 0.14
N PHE A 36 9.19 -3.18 -0.83
CA PHE A 36 9.51 -2.67 -2.15
C PHE A 36 8.80 -1.34 -2.37
N CYS A 37 9.56 -0.30 -2.69
CA CYS A 37 9.01 1.02 -3.03
C CYS A 37 9.27 1.35 -4.50
N ILE A 38 8.29 1.97 -5.13
CA ILE A 38 8.36 2.48 -6.49
C ILE A 38 8.02 3.98 -6.47
N GLY A 39 8.69 4.75 -7.31
CA GLY A 39 8.40 6.16 -7.53
C GLY A 39 8.74 6.57 -8.96
N PHE A 40 8.07 7.62 -9.44
CA PHE A 40 8.29 8.17 -10.77
C PHE A 40 8.66 9.63 -10.69
N THR A 41 9.40 10.13 -11.67
CA THR A 41 9.71 11.56 -11.75
C THR A 41 8.49 12.37 -12.17
N LYS A 42 8.29 13.51 -11.50
CA LYS A 42 7.21 14.45 -11.81
C LYS A 42 7.69 15.48 -12.83
N ARG A 43 6.84 15.77 -13.82
CA ARG A 43 7.06 16.88 -14.75
C ARG A 43 6.81 18.22 -14.07
N ARG A 44 7.72 19.18 -14.25
CA ARG A 44 7.53 20.55 -13.75
C ARG A 44 6.58 21.33 -14.67
N PRO A 45 5.73 22.23 -14.15
CA PRO A 45 4.69 22.92 -14.93
C PRO A 45 5.25 23.71 -16.13
N ASN A 46 6.48 24.23 -16.03
CA ASN A 46 7.11 25.05 -17.08
C ASN A 46 8.14 24.29 -17.92
N GLN A 47 8.07 22.95 -17.96
CA GLN A 47 9.05 22.13 -18.65
C GLN A 47 8.72 21.98 -20.14
N VAL A 48 9.58 22.54 -21.00
CA VAL A 48 9.46 22.49 -22.47
C VAL A 48 9.64 21.06 -23.01
N LYS A 49 10.63 20.32 -22.50
CA LYS A 49 10.88 18.93 -22.92
C LYS A 49 9.73 18.02 -22.49
N ARG A 50 9.32 17.11 -23.38
CA ARG A 50 8.35 16.05 -23.07
C ARG A 50 8.91 15.04 -22.04
N THR A 51 10.23 14.89 -22.00
CA THR A 51 10.94 13.91 -21.17
C THR A 51 11.36 14.49 -19.82
N CYS A 52 11.16 13.74 -18.74
CA CYS A 52 11.56 14.09 -17.39
C CYS A 52 12.42 12.98 -16.77
N TYR A 53 13.68 12.89 -17.19
CA TYR A 53 14.60 11.88 -16.67
C TYR A 53 15.51 12.46 -15.59
N ALA A 54 15.62 11.76 -14.46
CA ALA A 54 16.61 12.07 -13.44
C ALA A 54 18.00 11.56 -13.86
N GLN A 55 19.05 12.27 -13.46
CA GLN A 55 20.43 11.81 -13.66
C GLN A 55 20.74 10.59 -12.79
N ALA A 56 21.70 9.75 -13.20
CA ALA A 56 22.08 8.56 -12.46
C ALA A 56 22.60 8.87 -11.03
N SER A 57 23.25 10.02 -10.83
CA SER A 57 23.66 10.51 -9.50
C SER A 57 22.46 10.79 -8.61
N GLN A 58 21.47 11.51 -9.12
CA GLN A 58 20.21 11.83 -8.42
C GLN A 58 19.43 10.56 -8.09
N ILE A 59 19.34 9.59 -9.01
CA ILE A 59 18.66 8.32 -8.76
C ILE A 59 19.29 7.58 -7.57
N ARG A 60 20.63 7.56 -7.47
CA ARG A 60 21.32 6.93 -6.33
C ARG A 60 21.04 7.65 -5.00
N GLN A 61 21.03 8.98 -5.01
CA GLN A 61 20.70 9.78 -3.82
C GLN A 61 19.26 9.56 -3.37
N ILE A 62 18.30 9.55 -4.31
CA ILE A 62 16.89 9.28 -4.04
C ILE A 62 16.72 7.88 -3.45
N ARG A 63 17.35 6.84 -4.04
CA ARG A 63 17.31 5.48 -3.50
C ARG A 63 17.83 5.40 -2.07
N ARG A 64 18.91 6.11 -1.75
CA ARG A 64 19.44 6.15 -0.38
C ARG A 64 18.42 6.73 0.61
N LYS A 65 17.81 7.87 0.28
CA LYS A 65 16.76 8.48 1.11
C LYS A 65 15.50 7.62 1.24
N MET A 66 15.09 6.95 0.16
CA MET A 66 13.95 6.02 0.20
C MET A 66 14.21 4.89 1.18
N VAL A 67 15.40 4.27 1.12
CA VAL A 67 15.79 3.19 2.02
C VAL A 67 15.82 3.67 3.47
N GLU A 68 16.43 4.83 3.73
CA GLU A 68 16.54 5.41 5.07
C GLU A 68 15.18 5.65 5.72
N ILE A 69 14.25 6.30 5.01
CA ILE A 69 12.90 6.59 5.54
C ILE A 69 12.12 5.29 5.78
N MET A 70 12.24 4.32 4.86
CA MET A 70 11.59 3.03 5.02
C MET A 70 12.10 2.26 6.25
N ILE A 71 13.41 2.29 6.53
CA ILE A 71 13.98 1.66 7.72
C ILE A 71 13.44 2.35 8.97
N ASN A 72 13.55 3.68 9.06
CA ASN A 72 13.18 4.44 10.25
C ASN A 72 11.70 4.25 10.63
N GLN A 73 10.81 4.26 9.64
CA GLN A 73 9.37 4.07 9.86
C GLN A 73 8.97 2.63 10.17
N ALA A 74 9.74 1.64 9.69
CA ALA A 74 9.40 0.23 9.84
C ALA A 74 10.09 -0.47 11.02
N SER A 75 11.27 -0.02 11.44
CA SER A 75 11.99 -0.63 12.58
C SER A 75 11.39 -0.26 13.93
N THR A 76 10.63 0.84 13.99
CA THR A 76 10.07 1.40 15.23
C THR A 76 8.64 0.93 15.54
N CYS A 77 7.99 0.23 14.60
CA CYS A 77 6.59 -0.13 14.68
C CYS A 77 6.36 -1.64 14.61
N ASP A 78 5.25 -2.08 15.22
CA ASP A 78 4.71 -3.43 15.07
C ASP A 78 4.02 -3.61 13.71
N LEU A 79 3.74 -4.85 13.31
CA LEU A 79 3.04 -5.11 12.03
C LEU A 79 1.67 -4.42 11.95
N LYS A 80 0.90 -4.39 13.04
CA LYS A 80 -0.44 -3.78 13.07
C LYS A 80 -0.35 -2.30 12.73
N GLU A 81 0.54 -1.56 13.38
CA GLU A 81 0.76 -0.14 13.13
C GLU A 81 1.34 0.12 11.74
N LEU A 82 2.26 -0.73 11.28
CA LEU A 82 2.86 -0.63 9.95
C LEU A 82 1.79 -0.74 8.85
N VAL A 83 0.84 -1.66 9.01
CA VAL A 83 -0.29 -1.81 8.08
C VAL A 83 -1.21 -0.58 8.12
N SER A 84 -1.48 -0.04 9.30
CA SER A 84 -2.24 1.22 9.44
C SER A 84 -1.56 2.40 8.77
N LYS A 85 -0.21 2.43 8.68
CA LYS A 85 0.54 3.44 7.91
C LYS A 85 0.51 3.19 6.40
N PHE A 86 0.37 1.94 5.96
CA PHE A 86 0.34 1.58 4.54
C PHE A 86 -0.97 1.97 3.84
N ILE A 87 -2.11 1.83 4.51
CA ILE A 87 -3.44 2.12 3.93
C ILE A 87 -3.57 3.58 3.46
N PRO A 88 -3.25 4.60 4.28
CA PRO A 88 -3.28 6.01 3.86
C PRO A 88 -1.98 6.50 3.19
N GLU A 89 -1.03 5.59 2.94
CA GLU A 89 0.23 5.83 2.23
C GLU A 89 1.13 6.91 2.88
N VAL A 90 1.22 6.92 4.22
CA VAL A 90 2.01 7.94 4.96
C VAL A 90 3.48 7.91 4.54
N ILE A 91 4.05 6.71 4.43
CA ILE A 91 5.47 6.51 4.08
C ILE A 91 5.77 7.03 2.67
N GLY A 92 4.86 6.82 1.71
CA GLY A 92 5.02 7.32 0.35
C GLY A 92 5.09 8.85 0.31
N LYS A 93 4.17 9.52 1.02
CA LYS A 93 4.12 10.98 1.13
C LYS A 93 5.34 11.57 1.84
N GLU A 94 5.86 10.89 2.86
CA GLU A 94 7.08 11.31 3.56
C GLU A 94 8.32 11.24 2.64
N ILE A 95 8.42 10.17 1.84
CA ILE A 95 9.47 10.04 0.82
C ILE A 95 9.35 11.17 -0.21
N GLU A 96 8.15 11.49 -0.70
CA GLU A 96 7.94 12.59 -1.66
C GLU A 96 8.42 13.94 -1.11
N LYS A 97 8.11 14.24 0.16
CA LYS A 97 8.56 15.47 0.83
C LYS A 97 10.09 15.53 0.91
N SER A 98 10.73 14.48 1.41
CA SER A 98 12.19 14.46 1.63
C SER A 98 13.01 14.44 0.34
N THR A 99 12.47 13.85 -0.73
CA THR A 99 13.12 13.75 -2.04
C THR A 99 12.88 14.96 -2.95
N SER A 100 11.85 15.77 -2.69
CA SER A 100 11.56 17.01 -3.44
C SER A 100 12.76 17.96 -3.59
N SER A 101 13.63 17.99 -2.59
CA SER A 101 14.91 18.74 -2.57
C SER A 101 15.89 18.32 -3.67
N ILE A 102 15.90 17.04 -4.05
CA ILE A 102 16.82 16.49 -5.07
C ILE A 102 16.14 16.54 -6.43
N PHE A 103 14.96 15.92 -6.52
CA PHE A 103 14.17 15.87 -7.73
C PHE A 103 12.70 15.61 -7.37
N PRO A 104 11.73 16.31 -7.98
CA PRO A 104 10.32 16.11 -7.67
C PRO A 104 9.85 14.73 -8.14
N LEU A 105 9.27 13.97 -7.23
CA LEU A 105 8.66 12.66 -7.51
C LEU A 105 7.13 12.76 -7.52
N GLN A 106 6.49 11.75 -8.10
CA GLN A 106 5.06 11.51 -8.05
C GLN A 106 4.81 10.00 -7.94
N ASN A 107 3.63 9.64 -7.41
CA ASN A 107 3.16 8.26 -7.33
C ASN A 107 4.18 7.37 -6.59
N VAL A 108 4.64 7.84 -5.43
CA VAL A 108 5.53 7.05 -4.58
C VAL A 108 4.69 6.12 -3.70
N PHE A 109 4.80 4.82 -3.97
CA PHE A 109 4.03 3.79 -3.27
C PHE A 109 4.90 2.65 -2.80
N ILE A 110 4.43 1.96 -1.75
CA ILE A 110 4.96 0.65 -1.37
C ILE A 110 4.28 -0.39 -2.26
N ARG A 111 5.02 -0.86 -3.26
CA ARG A 111 4.53 -1.79 -4.29
C ARG A 111 4.19 -3.16 -3.71
N LYS A 112 5.06 -3.69 -2.84
CA LYS A 112 4.90 -5.03 -2.27
C LYS A 112 5.58 -5.12 -0.91
N VAL A 113 4.97 -5.88 -0.02
CA VAL A 113 5.57 -6.27 1.26
C VAL A 113 5.69 -7.79 1.32
N LYS A 114 6.95 -8.23 1.35
CA LYS A 114 7.51 -9.55 1.68
C LYS A 114 7.42 -9.90 3.16
N ILE A 115 6.87 -11.03 3.59
CA ILE A 115 7.31 -11.62 4.88
C ILE A 115 8.40 -12.63 4.53
N LEU A 116 9.61 -12.43 5.07
CA LEU A 116 10.73 -13.35 4.91
C LEU A 116 10.78 -14.37 6.05
N LYS A 117 10.61 -13.90 7.28
CA LYS A 117 10.58 -14.74 8.48
C LYS A 117 9.44 -14.28 9.37
N ALA A 118 8.57 -15.21 9.71
CA ALA A 118 7.56 -15.01 10.75
C ALA A 118 8.16 -15.41 12.11
N PRO A 119 7.82 -14.70 13.20
CA PRO A 119 8.13 -15.14 14.55
C PRO A 119 7.36 -16.42 14.88
N LYS A 120 7.74 -17.07 15.99
CA LYS A 120 6.98 -18.21 16.50
C LYS A 120 5.58 -17.75 16.89
N PHE A 121 4.60 -18.60 16.59
CA PHE A 121 3.21 -18.35 16.93
C PHE A 121 3.04 -18.29 18.45
N ASP A 122 2.39 -17.23 18.91
CA ASP A 122 2.12 -16.97 20.31
C ASP A 122 0.63 -16.63 20.48
N LEU A 123 -0.06 -17.41 21.31
CA LEU A 123 -1.48 -17.27 21.57
C LEU A 123 -1.79 -15.93 22.26
N GLY A 124 -0.88 -15.39 23.08
CA GLY A 124 -1.08 -14.10 23.76
C GLY A 124 -1.13 -12.95 22.76
N LYS A 125 -0.09 -12.85 21.91
CA LYS A 125 -0.03 -11.84 20.84
C LYS A 125 -1.17 -11.96 19.84
N LEU A 126 -1.65 -13.18 19.57
CA LEU A 126 -2.79 -13.39 18.71
C LEU A 126 -4.08 -12.81 19.33
N MET A 127 -4.32 -13.10 20.61
CA MET A 127 -5.51 -12.59 21.32
C MET A 127 -5.50 -11.06 21.43
N GLU A 128 -4.35 -10.40 21.53
CA GLU A 128 -4.24 -8.93 21.49
C GLU A 128 -4.69 -8.35 20.14
N VAL A 129 -4.37 -9.02 19.04
CA VAL A 129 -4.79 -8.57 17.70
C VAL A 129 -6.29 -8.80 17.50
N HIS A 130 -6.86 -9.88 18.05
CA HIS A 130 -8.26 -10.26 17.87
C HIS A 130 -9.23 -9.74 18.94
N GLY A 131 -8.76 -9.32 20.12
CA GLY A 131 -9.59 -8.87 21.24
C GLY A 131 -10.13 -7.45 21.10
N ASP A 132 -9.44 -6.61 20.32
CA ASP A 132 -9.78 -5.18 20.12
C ASP A 132 -10.71 -4.90 18.92
N TYR A 133 -11.26 -5.93 18.26
CA TYR A 133 -12.30 -5.72 17.23
C TYR A 133 -13.66 -5.43 17.88
N LYS A 134 -13.78 -4.29 18.57
CA LYS A 134 -15.06 -3.60 18.67
C LYS A 134 -15.10 -2.59 17.54
N GLU A 135 -16.11 -2.71 16.70
CA GLU A 135 -16.46 -1.90 15.52
C GLU A 135 -16.15 -2.56 14.16
N ASP A 136 -17.21 -2.60 13.35
CA ASP A 136 -17.38 -3.19 12.01
C ASP A 136 -17.55 -4.71 11.89
N VAL A 137 -18.39 -5.30 12.76
CA VAL A 137 -19.27 -6.39 12.27
C VAL A 137 -20.28 -5.74 11.32
N GLY A 138 -20.01 -5.83 10.02
CA GLY A 138 -20.88 -5.30 8.97
C GLY A 138 -22.35 -5.67 9.21
N VAL A 139 -23.23 -4.67 9.10
CA VAL A 139 -24.68 -4.85 9.20
C VAL A 139 -25.09 -5.92 8.19
N LYS A 140 -25.73 -6.99 8.66
CA LYS A 140 -26.39 -7.95 7.77
C LYS A 140 -27.46 -7.20 7.00
N LEU A 141 -27.19 -6.92 5.73
CA LEU A 141 -28.23 -6.53 4.77
C LEU A 141 -29.07 -7.79 4.52
N GLU A 142 -30.26 -7.84 5.12
CA GLU A 142 -31.28 -8.79 4.71
C GLU A 142 -31.67 -8.47 3.27
N ARG A 143 -31.62 -9.51 2.44
CA ARG A 143 -31.99 -9.42 1.02
C ARG A 143 -33.50 -9.14 0.98
N PRO A 144 -33.97 -8.10 0.27
CA PRO A 144 -35.41 -7.90 0.09
C PRO A 144 -35.97 -9.15 -0.57
N VAL A 145 -36.96 -9.77 0.08
CA VAL A 145 -37.73 -10.85 -0.53
C VAL A 145 -38.58 -10.18 -1.61
N GLU A 146 -38.18 -10.33 -2.87
CA GLU A 146 -39.08 -10.04 -4.00
C GLU A 146 -40.31 -10.92 -3.82
N GLY A 147 -41.48 -10.28 -3.80
CA GLY A 147 -42.74 -10.89 -3.41
C GLY A 147 -43.10 -12.12 -4.23
N ASP A 148 -43.49 -13.17 -3.54
CA ASP A 148 -44.35 -14.22 -4.06
C ASP A 148 -45.75 -13.64 -4.35
N GLU A 149 -45.89 -12.93 -5.47
CA GLU A 149 -47.17 -12.65 -6.12
C GLU A 149 -47.20 -13.34 -7.49
N ALA A 150 -47.17 -14.68 -7.48
CA ALA A 150 -47.38 -15.48 -8.69
C ALA A 150 -48.02 -16.85 -8.38
N GLY A 151 -48.90 -16.93 -7.37
CA GLY A 151 -49.43 -18.21 -6.88
C GLY A 151 -50.88 -18.22 -6.41
N GLN A 152 -51.71 -17.23 -6.74
CA GLN A 152 -53.14 -17.22 -6.39
C GLN A 152 -54.03 -16.84 -7.58
N GLU A 153 -53.96 -17.59 -8.67
CA GLU A 153 -55.03 -17.62 -9.70
C GLU A 153 -55.18 -19.04 -10.28
N VAL A 154 -55.47 -20.07 -9.47
CA VAL A 154 -56.06 -21.32 -10.03
C VAL A 154 -56.95 -22.14 -9.07
N ALA A 155 -57.31 -21.66 -7.88
CA ALA A 155 -58.09 -22.46 -6.91
C ALA A 155 -59.48 -21.88 -6.59
N ALA A 156 -60.17 -21.35 -7.60
CA ALA A 156 -61.59 -21.00 -7.51
C ALA A 156 -62.31 -21.37 -8.82
N ALA A 157 -62.35 -22.68 -9.10
CA ALA A 157 -63.24 -23.27 -10.09
C ALA A 157 -63.52 -24.73 -9.69
N GLU A 158 -64.36 -24.91 -8.66
CA GLU A 158 -65.35 -25.98 -8.53
C GLU A 158 -66.39 -25.58 -7.48
#